data_AF-A0A9P5XQN2-F1
#
_entry.id   AF-A0A9P5XQN2-F1
#
_cell.length_a   1.000
_cell.length_b   1.000
_cell.length_c   1.000
_cell.angle_alpha   90.00
_cell.angle_beta   90.00
_cell.angle_gamma   90.00
#
_symmetry.space_group_name_H-M   'P 1'
#
loop_
_entity.id
_entity.type
_entity.pdbx_description
1 polymer ?
#
loop_
_entity_poly.entity_id
_entity_poly.type
_entity_poly.pdbx_seq_one_letter_code
_entity_poly.pdbx_strand_id
1 'polypeptide(L)'
;VIHECLDFVLSPLKKAAEVGIMMSDPLGSLRYVFTPLAAYIADTQEALALSGVAGKTSHLTLASYKQFGDPFRHQPRTASKTLFQLRLLEYITNPWNVSTYMKEAMKFRLNGAHRVFWRDWPLSDPSVFFTPEPLHHWHRMFWDHDAQWCINAVGSAEIDFRFSILFPRTGFRQFPEGISKLKQVTGREHRNIQRYIIAVIADAVPKEFVTAIRALMDFRYLAQAPEISEDMCTTIDQALQEFHNHKDSIIAAGARLGKKRRVIDNWYIPKLELLQSVSSSIRNSGAPIQWTADHTERCHITHVKDPSRSGNSRDNEPQICRHLDRAEK
;
A
#
# COMPACT_ATOMS: atom_id res chain seq x y z
N VAL A 1 -6.71 -1.09 21.68
CA VAL A 1 -6.98 0.34 21.45
C VAL A 1 -7.52 0.60 20.04
N ILE A 2 -6.73 0.62 18.96
CA ILE A 2 -7.27 1.00 17.62
C ILE A 2 -8.51 0.21 17.17
N HIS A 3 -8.51 -1.12 17.34
CA HIS A 3 -9.66 -1.95 16.99
C HIS A 3 -10.91 -1.64 17.82
N GLU A 4 -10.73 -1.30 19.10
CA GLU A 4 -11.81 -0.95 20.02
C GLU A 4 -12.39 0.42 19.69
N CYS A 5 -11.54 1.38 19.33
CA CYS A 5 -11.99 2.68 18.83
C CYS A 5 -12.78 2.54 17.54
N LEU A 6 -12.27 1.75 16.57
CA LEU A 6 -12.98 1.50 15.31
C LEU A 6 -14.28 0.73 15.53
N ASP A 7 -14.31 -0.24 16.44
CA ASP A 7 -15.55 -0.92 16.83
C ASP A 7 -16.62 0.04 17.32
N PHE A 8 -16.23 0.98 18.19
CA PHE A 8 -17.14 1.95 18.76
C PHE A 8 -17.64 2.93 17.69
N VAL A 9 -16.72 3.55 16.96
CA VAL A 9 -17.05 4.59 15.96
C VAL A 9 -17.86 4.01 14.80
N LEU A 10 -17.56 2.78 14.36
CA LEU A 10 -18.19 2.16 13.20
C LEU A 10 -19.40 1.28 13.58
N SER A 11 -19.78 1.21 14.85
CA SER A 11 -20.92 0.42 15.33
C SER A 11 -22.23 0.69 14.56
N PRO A 12 -22.62 1.95 14.25
CA PRO A 12 -23.83 2.20 13.45
C PRO A 12 -23.75 1.61 12.04
N LEU A 13 -22.56 1.64 11.41
CA LEU A 13 -22.34 1.07 10.07
C LEU A 13 -22.36 -0.46 10.09
N LYS A 14 -21.83 -1.08 11.14
CA LYS A 14 -21.96 -2.54 11.31
C LYS A 14 -23.41 -2.95 11.47
N LYS A 15 -24.18 -2.18 12.26
CA LYS A 15 -25.60 -2.49 12.45
C LYS A 15 -26.38 -2.34 11.14
N ALA A 16 -26.13 -1.27 10.40
CA ALA A 16 -26.71 -1.06 9.07
C ALA A 16 -26.30 -2.15 8.06
N ALA A 17 -25.09 -2.71 8.14
CA ALA A 17 -24.67 -3.84 7.32
C ALA A 17 -25.40 -5.15 7.68
N GLU A 18 -25.81 -5.32 8.94
CA GLU A 18 -26.49 -6.52 9.42
C GLU A 18 -27.98 -6.51 9.10
N VAL A 19 -28.66 -5.42 9.46
CA VAL A 19 -30.13 -5.37 9.41
C VAL A 19 -30.69 -4.49 8.31
N GLY A 20 -29.86 -3.69 7.64
CA GLY A 20 -30.31 -2.64 6.71
C GLY A 20 -30.98 -1.46 7.43
N ILE A 21 -30.86 -0.26 6.87
CA ILE A 21 -31.47 0.96 7.41
C ILE A 21 -32.04 1.84 6.29
N MET A 22 -32.95 2.74 6.64
CA MET A 22 -33.37 3.80 5.73
C MET A 22 -32.34 4.93 5.74
N MET A 23 -31.80 5.29 4.58
CA MET A 23 -30.94 6.46 4.39
C MET A 23 -31.44 7.31 3.21
N SER A 24 -31.26 8.62 3.30
CA SER A 24 -31.56 9.52 2.17
C SER A 24 -30.50 9.37 1.07
N ASP A 25 -30.95 9.21 -0.17
CA ASP A 25 -30.08 9.33 -1.34
C ASP A 25 -29.78 10.82 -1.65
N PRO A 26 -28.87 11.12 -2.61
CA PRO A 26 -28.56 12.51 -2.99
C PRO A 26 -29.75 13.32 -3.53
N LEU A 27 -30.87 12.67 -3.87
CA LEU A 27 -32.11 13.31 -4.30
C LEU A 27 -33.11 13.50 -3.15
N GLY A 28 -32.73 13.15 -1.92
CA GLY A 28 -33.57 13.24 -0.73
C GLY A 28 -34.59 12.11 -0.57
N SER A 29 -34.55 11.08 -1.44
CA SER A 29 -35.46 9.94 -1.33
C SER A 29 -34.91 8.93 -0.32
N LEU A 30 -35.79 8.39 0.53
CA LEU A 30 -35.40 7.34 1.47
C LEU A 30 -35.22 6.01 0.74
N ARG A 31 -34.04 5.41 0.89
CA ARG A 31 -33.67 4.10 0.34
C ARG A 31 -33.37 3.14 1.49
N TYR A 32 -33.81 1.90 1.35
CA TYR A 32 -33.38 0.82 2.23
C TYR A 32 -32.00 0.35 1.78
N VAL A 33 -30.98 0.57 2.62
CA VAL A 33 -29.57 0.37 2.26
C VAL A 33 -28.84 -0.46 3.30
N PHE A 34 -27.77 -1.10 2.85
CA PHE A 34 -26.80 -1.82 3.66
C PHE A 34 -25.43 -1.15 3.52
N THR A 35 -24.61 -1.23 4.56
CA THR A 35 -23.27 -0.61 4.59
C THR A 35 -22.16 -1.67 4.75
N PRO A 36 -21.98 -2.58 3.77
CA PRO A 36 -20.89 -3.54 3.83
C PRO A 36 -19.53 -2.82 3.79
N LEU A 37 -18.52 -3.38 4.45
CA LEU A 37 -17.15 -2.87 4.35
C LEU A 37 -16.54 -3.31 3.01
N ALA A 38 -16.78 -2.51 1.96
CA ALA A 38 -16.36 -2.82 0.59
C ALA A 38 -14.87 -2.57 0.34
N ALA A 39 -14.32 -1.51 0.93
CA ALA A 39 -12.91 -1.14 0.81
C ALA A 39 -12.44 -0.34 2.04
N TYR A 40 -11.14 -0.40 2.31
CA TYR A 40 -10.46 0.39 3.34
C TYR A 40 -9.13 0.91 2.78
N ILE A 41 -9.01 2.22 2.68
CA ILE A 41 -7.78 2.90 2.23
C ILE A 41 -6.80 2.94 3.40
N ALA A 42 -5.72 2.18 3.30
CA ALA A 42 -4.67 2.10 4.31
C ALA A 42 -3.32 1.94 3.65
N ASP A 43 -2.28 2.51 4.27
CA ASP A 43 -0.92 2.16 3.90
C ASP A 43 -0.56 0.75 4.40
N THR A 44 0.60 0.22 4.01
CA THR A 44 0.97 -1.16 4.37
C THR A 44 1.09 -1.38 5.89
N GLN A 45 1.52 -0.35 6.66
CA GLN A 45 1.68 -0.50 8.12
C GLN A 45 0.34 -0.49 8.83
N GLU A 46 -0.55 0.44 8.43
CA GLU A 46 -1.92 0.51 8.93
C GLU A 46 -2.70 -0.75 8.57
N ALA A 47 -2.62 -1.23 7.32
CA ALA A 47 -3.31 -2.46 6.90
C ALA A 47 -2.83 -3.69 7.68
N LEU A 48 -1.53 -3.80 8.01
CA LEU A 48 -1.01 -4.87 8.88
C LEU A 48 -1.60 -4.77 10.30
N ALA A 49 -1.65 -3.58 10.88
CA ALA A 49 -2.23 -3.37 12.20
C ALA A 49 -3.72 -3.74 12.21
N LEU A 50 -4.49 -3.25 11.24
CA LEU A 50 -5.94 -3.40 11.14
C LEU A 50 -6.42 -4.78 10.66
N SER A 51 -5.59 -5.51 9.92
CA SER A 51 -5.85 -6.92 9.60
C SER A 51 -5.60 -7.86 10.78
N GLY A 52 -5.01 -7.38 11.88
CA GLY A 52 -4.63 -8.20 13.03
C GLY A 52 -3.36 -9.04 12.79
N VAL A 53 -2.56 -8.69 11.78
CA VAL A 53 -1.41 -9.49 11.33
C VAL A 53 -0.12 -8.93 11.88
N ALA A 54 0.79 -9.83 12.28
CA ALA A 54 2.11 -9.47 12.78
C ALA A 54 3.24 -9.74 11.80
N GLY A 55 4.29 -8.94 12.02
CA GLY A 55 5.65 -9.29 11.66
C GLY A 55 5.91 -9.19 10.16
N LYS A 56 6.66 -10.18 9.66
CA LYS A 56 7.18 -10.24 8.30
C LYS A 56 6.27 -11.11 7.41
N THR A 57 5.00 -10.73 7.33
CA THR A 57 3.93 -11.52 6.67
C THR A 57 3.02 -10.57 5.90
N SER A 58 2.38 -11.06 4.83
CA SER A 58 1.35 -10.30 4.11
C SER A 58 0.08 -10.14 4.96
N HIS A 59 -0.59 -8.99 4.82
CA HIS A 59 -1.92 -8.77 5.37
C HIS A 59 -3.03 -9.34 4.49
N LEU A 60 -2.77 -9.55 3.19
CA LEU A 60 -3.73 -10.09 2.23
C LEU A 60 -3.63 -11.61 2.08
N THR A 61 -2.41 -12.15 2.17
CA THR A 61 -2.15 -13.58 1.94
C THR A 61 -1.43 -14.23 3.13
N LEU A 62 -1.20 -15.53 3.04
CA LEU A 62 -0.40 -16.29 4.01
C LEU A 62 1.11 -16.23 3.71
N ALA A 63 1.55 -15.45 2.72
CA ALA A 63 2.96 -15.28 2.36
C ALA A 63 3.78 -14.76 3.55
N SER A 64 4.91 -15.42 3.82
CA SER A 64 5.95 -14.88 4.68
C SER A 64 6.94 -14.04 3.87
N TYR A 65 7.74 -13.21 4.53
CA TYR A 65 8.71 -12.36 3.84
C TYR A 65 9.68 -13.10 2.94
N LYS A 66 9.97 -14.37 3.23
CA LYS A 66 10.83 -15.20 2.39
C LYS A 66 10.24 -15.47 1.00
N GLN A 67 8.93 -15.31 0.88
CA GLN A 67 8.12 -15.61 -0.29
C GLN A 67 7.65 -14.34 -1.01
N PHE A 68 8.00 -13.14 -0.52
CA PHE A 68 7.54 -11.88 -1.13
C PHE A 68 8.07 -11.64 -2.55
N GLY A 69 9.04 -12.44 -2.99
CA GLY A 69 9.54 -12.43 -4.36
C GLY A 69 8.89 -13.44 -5.29
N ASP A 70 8.01 -14.29 -4.79
CA ASP A 70 7.45 -15.40 -5.57
C ASP A 70 6.61 -14.85 -6.74
N PRO A 71 6.63 -15.52 -7.91
CA PRO A 71 5.96 -15.03 -9.12
C PRO A 71 4.46 -15.32 -9.16
N PHE A 72 3.84 -15.61 -8.01
CA PHE A 72 2.43 -15.98 -7.94
C PHE A 72 1.81 -15.47 -6.64
N ARG A 73 0.48 -15.32 -6.66
CA ARG A 73 -0.28 -14.97 -5.47
C ARG A 73 -0.39 -16.17 -4.52
N HIS A 74 0.02 -15.98 -3.27
CA HIS A 74 -0.18 -17.00 -2.22
C HIS A 74 -1.64 -17.11 -1.78
N GLN A 75 -1.96 -18.18 -1.04
CA GLN A 75 -3.29 -18.39 -0.48
C GLN A 75 -3.76 -17.16 0.32
N PRO A 76 -4.99 -16.67 0.08
CA PRO A 76 -5.56 -15.55 0.82
C PRO A 76 -5.61 -15.81 2.33
N ARG A 77 -5.42 -14.75 3.11
CA ARG A 77 -5.67 -14.75 4.56
C ARG A 77 -7.11 -14.33 4.80
N THR A 78 -8.00 -15.30 4.74
CA THR A 78 -9.44 -15.03 4.90
C THR A 78 -9.79 -14.59 6.33
N ALA A 79 -10.88 -13.84 6.46
CA ALA A 79 -11.49 -13.49 7.75
C ALA A 79 -11.79 -14.76 8.57
N SER A 80 -12.38 -15.77 7.93
CA SER A 80 -12.72 -17.05 8.59
C SER A 80 -11.51 -17.72 9.23
N LYS A 81 -10.35 -17.71 8.55
CA LYS A 81 -9.11 -18.30 9.06
C LYS A 81 -8.56 -17.51 10.25
N THR A 82 -8.51 -16.19 10.12
CA THR A 82 -8.01 -15.32 11.20
C THR A 82 -8.90 -15.39 12.44
N LEU A 83 -10.23 -15.35 12.28
CA LEU A 83 -11.17 -15.48 13.40
C LEU A 83 -11.13 -16.86 14.07
N PHE A 84 -10.94 -17.92 13.29
CA PHE A 84 -10.72 -19.26 13.85
C PHE A 84 -9.44 -19.31 14.70
N GLN A 85 -8.34 -18.74 14.24
CA GLN A 85 -7.09 -18.66 15.00
C GLN A 85 -7.22 -17.84 16.28
N LEU A 86 -7.95 -16.71 16.24
CA LEU A 86 -8.23 -15.90 17.43
C LEU A 86 -9.05 -16.68 18.47
N ARG A 87 -10.08 -17.43 18.05
CA ARG A 87 -10.84 -18.32 18.95
C ARG A 87 -9.96 -19.41 19.55
N LEU A 88 -9.07 -20.03 18.78
CA LEU A 88 -8.12 -21.01 19.31
C LEU A 88 -7.22 -20.40 20.39
N LEU A 89 -6.75 -19.16 20.19
CA LEU A 89 -5.92 -18.47 21.18
C LEU A 89 -6.66 -18.21 22.49
N GLU A 90 -7.96 -17.87 22.44
CA GLU A 90 -8.79 -17.69 23.64
C GLU A 90 -8.90 -18.96 24.48
N TYR A 91 -8.86 -20.15 23.87
CA TYR A 91 -8.82 -21.43 24.59
C TYR A 91 -7.44 -21.75 25.20
N ILE A 92 -6.36 -21.26 24.59
CA ILE A 92 -4.98 -21.58 24.99
C ILE A 92 -4.50 -20.65 26.12
N THR A 93 -4.86 -19.37 26.06
CA THR A 93 -4.35 -18.38 26.99
C THR A 93 -5.32 -17.22 27.19
N ASN A 94 -5.33 -16.68 28.40
CA ASN A 94 -6.15 -15.53 28.73
C ASN A 94 -5.62 -14.27 28.00
N PRO A 95 -6.43 -13.59 27.18
CA PRO A 95 -6.03 -12.36 26.48
C PRO A 95 -5.50 -11.24 27.39
N TRP A 96 -5.92 -11.24 28.66
CA TRP A 96 -5.44 -10.27 29.67
C TRP A 96 -4.01 -10.57 30.16
N ASN A 97 -3.50 -11.78 29.93
CA ASN A 97 -2.07 -12.08 30.05
C ASN A 97 -1.36 -11.69 28.75
N VAL A 98 -1.25 -10.38 28.51
CA VAL A 98 -0.82 -9.79 27.23
C VAL A 98 0.50 -10.37 26.72
N SER A 99 1.50 -10.56 27.59
CA SER A 99 2.80 -11.10 27.17
C SER A 99 2.69 -12.53 26.64
N THR A 100 1.91 -13.38 27.32
CA THR A 100 1.71 -14.78 26.91
C THR A 100 0.83 -14.85 25.67
N TYR A 101 -0.27 -14.08 25.64
CA TYR A 101 -1.17 -13.99 24.50
C TYR A 101 -0.43 -13.57 23.23
N MET A 102 0.40 -12.52 23.31
CA MET A 102 1.18 -12.06 22.17
C MET A 102 2.17 -13.12 21.65
N LYS A 103 2.84 -13.86 22.56
CA LYS A 103 3.75 -14.96 22.17
C LYS A 103 3.02 -16.08 21.44
N GLU A 104 1.85 -16.48 21.92
CA GLU A 104 1.02 -17.51 21.27
C GLU A 104 0.44 -17.00 19.94
N ALA A 105 -0.05 -15.76 19.89
CA ALA A 105 -0.57 -15.12 18.68
C ALA A 105 0.48 -15.04 17.57
N MET A 106 1.73 -14.75 17.92
CA MET A 106 2.85 -14.71 16.98
C MET A 106 3.09 -16.05 16.27
N LYS A 107 2.77 -17.19 16.89
CA LYS A 107 2.86 -18.52 16.23
C LYS A 107 1.91 -18.62 15.03
N PHE A 108 0.78 -17.92 15.09
CA PHE A 108 -0.17 -17.76 13.98
C PHE A 108 0.09 -16.54 13.09
N ARG A 109 1.18 -15.79 13.38
CA ARG A 109 1.53 -14.52 12.74
C ARG A 109 0.48 -13.43 12.94
N LEU A 110 -0.15 -13.40 14.12
CA LEU A 110 -1.12 -12.37 14.52
C LEU A 110 -0.47 -11.37 15.48
N ASN A 111 -0.93 -10.12 15.46
CA ASN A 111 -0.33 -8.99 16.21
C ASN A 111 -0.76 -8.89 17.67
N GLY A 112 -1.54 -9.86 18.17
CA GLY A 112 -2.05 -9.87 19.54
C GLY A 112 -3.34 -9.07 19.74
N ALA A 113 -3.95 -8.53 18.68
CA ALA A 113 -5.30 -8.01 18.74
C ALA A 113 -6.31 -9.15 19.01
N HIS A 114 -6.80 -9.22 20.25
CA HIS A 114 -7.79 -10.22 20.67
C HIS A 114 -9.13 -10.05 19.94
N ARG A 115 -9.59 -8.81 19.80
CA ARG A 115 -10.83 -8.47 19.08
C ARG A 115 -10.52 -7.53 17.94
N VAL A 116 -10.53 -8.07 16.72
CA VAL A 116 -10.36 -7.29 15.48
C VAL A 116 -11.67 -6.59 15.11
N PHE A 117 -11.57 -5.38 14.58
CA PHE A 117 -12.74 -4.50 14.44
C PHE A 117 -13.77 -4.99 13.41
N TRP A 118 -13.33 -5.80 12.44
CA TRP A 118 -14.17 -6.32 11.36
C TRP A 118 -14.82 -7.66 11.71
N ARG A 119 -14.58 -8.23 12.91
CA ARG A 119 -15.03 -9.59 13.28
C ARG A 119 -16.55 -9.82 13.15
N ASP A 120 -17.33 -8.77 13.34
CA ASP A 120 -18.79 -8.74 13.41
C ASP A 120 -19.38 -7.83 12.32
N TRP A 121 -18.58 -7.44 11.33
CA TRP A 121 -19.05 -6.73 10.16
C TRP A 121 -19.42 -7.74 9.06
N PRO A 122 -20.70 -7.88 8.69
CA PRO A 122 -21.15 -8.86 7.70
C PRO A 122 -20.36 -8.77 6.40
N LEU A 123 -19.98 -9.93 5.87
CA LEU A 123 -19.24 -10.10 4.60
C LEU A 123 -17.88 -9.38 4.53
N SER A 124 -17.33 -8.94 5.67
CA SER A 124 -16.00 -8.31 5.68
C SER A 124 -14.88 -9.35 5.68
N ASP A 125 -13.97 -9.23 4.70
CA ASP A 125 -12.75 -10.02 4.63
C ASP A 125 -11.54 -9.12 4.37
N PRO A 126 -10.55 -9.08 5.29
CA PRO A 126 -9.34 -8.26 5.11
C PRO A 126 -8.60 -8.53 3.81
N SER A 127 -8.61 -9.78 3.31
CA SER A 127 -7.98 -10.11 2.03
C SER A 127 -8.71 -9.58 0.79
N VAL A 128 -9.88 -8.98 1.00
CA VAL A 128 -10.74 -8.37 -0.02
C VAL A 128 -10.82 -6.86 0.15
N PHE A 129 -11.19 -6.36 1.35
CA PHE A 129 -11.45 -4.93 1.53
C PHE A 129 -10.19 -4.08 1.65
N PHE A 130 -9.01 -4.65 1.98
CA PHE A 130 -7.75 -3.91 1.88
C PHE A 130 -7.33 -3.83 0.41
N THR A 131 -7.81 -2.79 -0.26
CA THR A 131 -7.54 -2.53 -1.67
C THR A 131 -6.11 -2.01 -1.87
N PRO A 132 -5.44 -2.33 -2.99
CA PRO A 132 -4.16 -1.74 -3.34
C PRO A 132 -4.25 -0.22 -3.38
N GLU A 133 -3.41 0.45 -2.60
CA GLU A 133 -3.31 1.91 -2.56
C GLU A 133 -2.16 2.40 -3.48
N PRO A 134 -2.45 3.06 -4.61
CA PRO A 134 -1.46 3.46 -5.61
C PRO A 134 -0.29 4.32 -5.09
N LEU A 135 -0.55 5.25 -4.18
CA LEU A 135 0.45 6.21 -3.73
C LEU A 135 1.60 5.52 -2.99
N HIS A 136 1.28 4.69 -2.01
CA HIS A 136 2.23 4.00 -1.15
C HIS A 136 2.74 2.70 -1.77
N HIS A 137 1.87 1.93 -2.42
CA HIS A 137 2.23 0.62 -2.97
C HIS A 137 2.96 0.73 -4.31
N TRP A 138 2.71 1.78 -5.12
CA TRP A 138 3.34 1.91 -6.43
C TRP A 138 4.34 3.04 -6.51
N HIS A 139 3.94 4.29 -6.26
CA HIS A 139 4.83 5.44 -6.42
C HIS A 139 5.93 5.47 -5.36
N ARG A 140 5.58 5.22 -4.10
CA ARG A 140 6.59 5.13 -3.04
C ARG A 140 7.48 3.90 -3.17
N MET A 141 6.92 2.75 -3.58
CA MET A 141 7.72 1.56 -3.89
C MET A 141 8.77 1.85 -4.97
N PHE A 142 8.36 2.51 -6.06
CA PHE A 142 9.27 2.90 -7.13
C PHE A 142 10.47 3.69 -6.61
N TRP A 143 10.23 4.68 -5.75
CA TRP A 143 11.32 5.48 -5.20
C TRP A 143 12.20 4.70 -4.21
N ASP A 144 11.58 3.91 -3.33
CA ASP A 144 12.26 3.10 -2.32
C ASP A 144 13.13 1.99 -2.95
N HIS A 145 12.80 1.54 -4.17
CA HIS A 145 13.37 0.36 -4.79
C HIS A 145 13.80 0.58 -6.24
N ASP A 146 12.87 0.63 -7.19
CA ASP A 146 13.14 0.66 -8.63
C ASP A 146 14.13 1.77 -9.01
N ALA A 147 13.90 3.00 -8.53
CA ALA A 147 14.78 4.13 -8.75
C ALA A 147 16.17 3.92 -8.10
N GLN A 148 16.23 3.33 -6.91
CA GLN A 148 17.50 3.00 -6.26
C GLN A 148 18.29 1.95 -7.04
N TRP A 149 17.61 0.93 -7.59
CA TRP A 149 18.24 -0.05 -8.46
C TRP A 149 18.80 0.63 -9.71
N CYS A 150 18.04 1.52 -10.34
CA CYS A 150 18.52 2.29 -11.50
C CYS A 150 19.74 3.16 -11.15
N ILE A 151 19.69 3.90 -10.04
CA ILE A 151 20.82 4.73 -9.58
C ILE A 151 22.07 3.89 -9.32
N ASN A 152 21.92 2.70 -8.73
CA ASN A 152 23.05 1.82 -8.45
C ASN A 152 23.61 1.15 -9.71
N ALA A 153 22.75 0.76 -10.65
CA ALA A 153 23.15 0.08 -11.89
C ALA A 153 23.84 1.03 -12.87
N VAL A 154 23.26 2.22 -13.09
CA VAL A 154 23.80 3.24 -14.00
C VAL A 154 24.98 3.98 -13.36
N GLY A 155 24.94 4.17 -12.03
CA GLY A 155 25.86 5.04 -11.30
C GLY A 155 25.32 6.46 -11.16
N SER A 156 25.50 7.05 -9.97
CA SER A 156 24.94 8.35 -9.61
C SER A 156 25.34 9.47 -10.57
N ALA A 157 26.61 9.52 -11.01
CA ALA A 157 27.08 10.57 -11.91
C ALA A 157 26.38 10.51 -13.29
N GLU A 158 26.28 9.32 -13.87
CA GLU A 158 25.69 9.11 -15.19
C GLU A 158 24.18 9.32 -15.16
N ILE A 159 23.47 8.77 -14.17
CA ILE A 159 22.01 8.95 -14.10
C ILE A 159 21.64 10.42 -13.85
N ASP A 160 22.42 11.14 -13.04
CA ASP A 160 22.19 12.55 -12.78
C ASP A 160 22.45 13.41 -14.02
N PHE A 161 23.51 13.11 -14.77
CA PHE A 161 23.81 13.76 -16.05
C PHE A 161 22.66 13.55 -17.05
N ARG A 162 22.16 12.32 -17.19
CA ARG A 162 21.04 12.04 -18.11
C ARG A 162 19.76 12.76 -17.72
N PHE A 163 19.46 12.87 -16.44
CA PHE A 163 18.31 13.65 -15.96
C PHE A 163 18.49 15.16 -16.18
N SER A 164 19.72 15.68 -16.08
CA SER A 164 19.98 17.12 -16.24
C SER A 164 19.86 17.62 -17.67
N ILE A 165 20.07 16.74 -18.67
CA ILE A 165 19.94 17.06 -20.10
C ILE A 165 18.55 16.78 -20.69
N LEU A 166 17.59 16.30 -19.88
CA LEU A 166 16.22 16.09 -20.35
C LEU A 166 15.60 17.40 -20.83
N PHE A 167 14.92 17.33 -21.98
CA PHE A 167 14.28 18.51 -22.56
C PHE A 167 13.24 19.12 -21.60
N PRO A 168 13.32 20.43 -21.30
CA PRO A 168 12.32 21.14 -20.50
C PRO A 168 10.90 20.97 -21.05
N ARG A 169 9.97 20.43 -20.25
CA ARG A 169 8.54 20.35 -20.62
C ARG A 169 7.69 21.14 -19.63
N THR A 170 6.85 22.03 -20.14
CA THR A 170 5.90 22.81 -19.34
C THR A 170 5.03 21.89 -18.50
N GLY A 171 4.89 22.20 -17.20
CA GLY A 171 4.10 21.40 -16.25
C GLY A 171 4.86 20.25 -15.58
N PHE A 172 6.04 19.90 -16.08
CA PHE A 172 6.90 18.84 -15.53
C PHE A 172 8.01 19.41 -14.67
N ARG A 173 8.40 18.65 -13.64
CA ARG A 173 9.55 19.03 -12.82
C ARG A 173 10.85 18.67 -13.54
N GLN A 174 11.80 19.59 -13.51
CA GLN A 174 13.15 19.39 -14.02
C GLN A 174 14.10 18.93 -12.91
N PHE A 175 15.18 18.25 -13.31
CA PHE A 175 16.19 17.69 -12.42
C PHE A 175 17.59 18.11 -12.88
N PRO A 176 17.94 19.41 -12.83
CA PRO A 176 19.23 19.91 -13.33
C PRO A 176 20.44 19.35 -12.56
N GLU A 177 20.23 18.95 -11.31
CA GLU A 177 21.25 18.28 -10.47
C GLU A 177 21.05 16.76 -10.41
N GLY A 178 20.18 16.21 -11.27
CA GLY A 178 19.82 14.81 -11.26
C GLY A 178 18.86 14.41 -10.13
N ILE A 179 18.85 13.11 -9.82
CA ILE A 179 17.92 12.50 -8.87
C ILE A 179 18.61 11.83 -7.68
N SER A 180 19.90 11.53 -7.77
CA SER A 180 20.58 10.65 -6.81
C SER A 180 20.70 11.24 -5.40
N LYS A 181 20.69 12.58 -5.28
CA LYS A 181 20.82 13.31 -4.01
C LYS A 181 19.49 13.84 -3.46
N LEU A 182 18.37 13.59 -4.14
CA LEU A 182 17.07 14.10 -3.71
C LEU A 182 16.69 13.54 -2.33
N LYS A 183 16.24 14.44 -1.45
CA LYS A 183 15.73 14.11 -0.11
C LYS A 183 14.27 14.54 -0.02
N GLN A 184 13.47 13.79 0.74
CA GLN A 184 12.05 14.08 0.96
C GLN A 184 11.25 14.25 -0.34
N VAL A 185 11.38 13.26 -1.22
CA VAL A 185 10.78 13.28 -2.55
C VAL A 185 9.26 13.18 -2.46
N THR A 186 8.58 14.12 -3.10
CA THR A 186 7.13 14.26 -3.15
C THR A 186 6.50 13.32 -4.18
N GLY A 187 5.21 13.04 -4.05
CA GLY A 187 4.46 12.25 -5.05
C GLY A 187 4.56 12.82 -6.47
N ARG A 188 4.61 14.16 -6.62
CA ARG A 188 4.83 14.81 -7.92
C ARG A 188 6.20 14.47 -8.49
N GLU A 189 7.27 14.48 -7.69
CA GLU A 189 8.59 14.08 -8.14
C GLU A 189 8.63 12.61 -8.55
N HIS A 190 8.06 11.70 -7.74
CA HIS A 190 7.99 10.27 -8.10
C HIS A 190 7.41 10.08 -9.51
N ARG A 191 6.24 10.68 -9.79
CA ARG A 191 5.57 10.57 -11.09
C ARG A 191 6.38 11.19 -12.23
N ASN A 192 7.11 12.29 -12.00
CA ASN A 192 7.97 12.88 -13.03
C ASN A 192 9.15 11.95 -13.36
N ILE A 193 9.80 11.38 -12.35
CA ILE A 193 10.94 10.48 -12.52
C ILE A 193 10.50 9.19 -13.23
N GLN A 194 9.36 8.60 -12.83
CA GLN A 194 8.79 7.40 -13.47
C GLN A 194 8.60 7.56 -14.99
N ARG A 195 8.21 8.75 -15.46
CA ARG A 195 7.98 9.00 -16.90
C ARG A 195 9.25 8.93 -17.74
N TYR A 196 10.40 9.21 -17.16
CA TYR A 196 11.67 9.30 -17.87
C TYR A 196 12.59 8.11 -17.59
N ILE A 197 12.35 7.36 -16.52
CA ILE A 197 13.32 6.38 -16.01
C ILE A 197 13.74 5.35 -17.06
N ILE A 198 12.82 4.83 -17.86
CA ILE A 198 13.12 3.82 -18.90
C ILE A 198 14.04 4.40 -19.98
N ALA A 199 13.75 5.60 -20.46
CA ALA A 199 14.59 6.28 -21.45
C ALA A 199 15.95 6.66 -20.86
N VAL A 200 15.99 7.06 -19.58
CA VAL A 200 17.23 7.42 -18.89
C VAL A 200 18.16 6.23 -18.71
N ILE A 201 17.64 5.05 -18.35
CA ILE A 201 18.48 3.86 -18.13
C ILE A 201 18.75 3.08 -19.42
N ALA A 202 18.01 3.34 -20.50
CA ALA A 202 18.25 2.70 -21.79
C ALA A 202 19.72 2.87 -22.18
N ASP A 203 20.35 1.84 -22.75
CA ASP A 203 21.78 1.77 -23.11
C ASP A 203 22.83 1.83 -21.97
N ALA A 204 22.47 2.26 -20.76
CA ALA A 204 23.39 2.31 -19.61
C ALA A 204 23.47 0.98 -18.83
N VAL A 205 22.50 0.09 -19.04
CA VAL A 205 22.36 -1.17 -18.30
C VAL A 205 22.00 -2.32 -19.25
N PRO A 206 22.20 -3.60 -18.85
CA PRO A 206 21.80 -4.75 -19.66
C PRO A 206 20.33 -4.72 -20.07
N LYS A 207 20.01 -5.30 -21.24
CA LYS A 207 18.65 -5.31 -21.79
C LYS A 207 17.63 -5.94 -20.84
N GLU A 208 18.04 -7.00 -20.15
CA GLU A 208 17.22 -7.73 -19.18
C GLU A 208 16.88 -6.83 -17.98
N PHE A 209 17.79 -5.94 -17.58
CA PHE A 209 17.56 -4.97 -16.51
C PHE A 209 16.51 -3.94 -16.94
N VAL A 210 16.66 -3.36 -18.13
CA VAL A 210 15.66 -2.43 -18.70
C VAL A 210 14.31 -3.11 -18.79
N THR A 211 14.27 -4.37 -19.22
CA THR A 211 13.05 -5.18 -19.33
C THR A 211 12.36 -5.33 -17.98
N ALA A 212 13.09 -5.65 -16.91
CA ALA A 212 12.53 -5.77 -15.57
C ALA A 212 11.91 -4.44 -15.07
N ILE A 213 12.63 -3.31 -15.21
CA ILE A 213 12.12 -2.00 -14.76
C ILE A 213 10.93 -1.55 -15.62
N ARG A 214 10.97 -1.78 -16.93
CA ARG A 214 9.88 -1.48 -17.86
C ARG A 214 8.62 -2.26 -17.51
N ALA A 215 8.73 -3.57 -17.26
CA ALA A 215 7.60 -4.40 -16.87
C ALA A 215 6.89 -3.89 -15.61
N LEU A 216 7.65 -3.40 -14.62
CA LEU A 216 7.08 -2.75 -13.43
C LEU A 216 6.48 -1.36 -13.70
N MET A 217 6.95 -0.62 -14.72
CA MET A 217 6.33 0.63 -15.15
C MET A 217 5.02 0.36 -15.90
N ASP A 218 5.01 -0.61 -16.81
CA ASP A 218 3.84 -1.02 -17.57
C ASP A 218 2.72 -1.52 -16.63
N PHE A 219 3.07 -2.37 -15.66
CA PHE A 219 2.17 -2.79 -14.59
C PHE A 219 1.50 -1.59 -13.91
N ARG A 220 2.29 -0.61 -13.45
CA ARG A 220 1.77 0.55 -12.72
C ARG A 220 0.94 1.45 -13.60
N TYR A 221 1.32 1.61 -14.86
CA TYR A 221 0.58 2.43 -15.82
C TYR A 221 -0.80 1.83 -16.09
N LEU A 222 -0.86 0.53 -16.39
CA LEU A 222 -2.10 -0.19 -16.66
C LEU A 222 -3.02 -0.24 -15.43
N ALA A 223 -2.46 -0.54 -14.25
CA ALA A 223 -3.25 -0.63 -13.01
C ALA A 223 -3.83 0.72 -12.54
N GLN A 224 -3.40 1.85 -13.11
CA GLN A 224 -3.96 3.18 -12.84
C GLN A 224 -5.08 3.58 -13.80
N ALA A 225 -5.44 2.74 -14.77
CA ALA A 225 -6.52 3.05 -15.69
C ALA A 225 -7.85 3.27 -14.93
N PRO A 226 -8.66 4.27 -15.32
CA PRO A 226 -9.94 4.55 -14.65
C PRO A 226 -10.98 3.44 -14.87
N GLU A 227 -10.83 2.70 -15.98
CA GLU A 227 -11.65 1.54 -16.33
C GLU A 227 -10.71 0.39 -16.69
N ILE A 228 -10.95 -0.78 -16.10
CA ILE A 228 -10.10 -1.96 -16.27
C ILE A 228 -10.98 -3.14 -16.66
N SER A 229 -10.79 -3.65 -17.87
CA SER A 229 -11.44 -4.87 -18.36
C SER A 229 -10.67 -6.13 -17.93
N GLU A 230 -11.26 -7.30 -18.12
CA GLU A 230 -10.59 -8.58 -17.83
C GLU A 230 -9.35 -8.81 -18.71
N ASP A 231 -9.38 -8.35 -19.97
CA ASP A 231 -8.20 -8.36 -20.85
C ASP A 231 -7.08 -7.47 -20.32
N MET A 232 -7.45 -6.33 -19.73
CA MET A 232 -6.48 -5.44 -19.10
C MET A 232 -5.92 -6.05 -17.81
N CYS A 233 -6.74 -6.73 -16.99
CA CYS A 233 -6.26 -7.54 -15.86
C CYS A 233 -5.22 -8.58 -16.31
N THR A 234 -5.49 -9.26 -17.43
CA THR A 234 -4.56 -10.24 -18.00
C THR A 234 -3.24 -9.58 -18.40
N THR A 235 -3.28 -8.39 -18.97
CA THR A 235 -2.08 -7.62 -19.36
C THR A 235 -1.30 -7.13 -18.13
N ILE A 236 -2.00 -6.71 -17.07
CA ILE A 236 -1.40 -6.36 -15.78
C ILE A 236 -0.65 -7.56 -15.19
N ASP A 237 -1.28 -8.74 -15.16
CA ASP A 237 -0.68 -9.98 -14.65
C ASP A 237 0.55 -10.38 -15.49
N GLN A 238 0.46 -10.25 -16.82
CA GLN A 238 1.59 -10.52 -17.73
C GLN A 238 2.76 -9.55 -17.51
N ALA A 239 2.51 -8.26 -17.30
CA ALA A 239 3.55 -7.29 -17.00
C ALA A 239 4.26 -7.62 -15.67
N LEU A 240 3.50 -8.01 -14.63
CA LEU A 240 4.11 -8.47 -13.38
C LEU A 240 4.95 -9.74 -13.58
N GLN A 241 4.43 -10.70 -14.35
CA GLN A 241 5.17 -11.93 -14.68
C GLN A 241 6.46 -11.63 -15.47
N GLU A 242 6.44 -10.69 -16.42
CA GLU A 242 7.63 -10.26 -17.17
C GLU A 242 8.70 -9.69 -16.23
N PHE A 243 8.29 -8.90 -15.22
CA PHE A 243 9.22 -8.47 -14.17
C PHE A 243 9.80 -9.67 -13.43
N HIS A 244 8.98 -10.62 -12.99
CA HIS A 244 9.48 -11.80 -12.27
C HIS A 244 10.45 -12.65 -13.09
N ASN A 245 10.26 -12.74 -14.40
CA ASN A 245 11.15 -13.46 -15.32
C ASN A 245 12.52 -12.78 -15.47
N HIS A 246 12.61 -11.45 -15.26
CA HIS A 246 13.84 -10.68 -15.51
C HIS A 246 14.46 -10.05 -14.25
N LYS A 247 13.78 -10.07 -13.10
CA LYS A 247 14.20 -9.36 -11.88
C LYS A 247 15.60 -9.75 -11.40
N ASP A 248 16.05 -10.98 -11.65
CA ASP A 248 17.37 -11.44 -11.22
C ASP A 248 18.51 -10.70 -11.96
N SER A 249 18.23 -10.09 -13.11
CA SER A 249 19.17 -9.17 -13.77
C SER A 249 19.53 -7.95 -12.91
N ILE A 250 18.64 -7.53 -12.00
CA ILE A 250 18.88 -6.45 -11.04
C ILE A 250 19.92 -6.88 -9.99
N ILE A 251 19.86 -8.15 -9.56
CA ILE A 251 20.85 -8.73 -8.64
C ILE A 251 22.17 -8.95 -9.37
N ALA A 252 22.13 -9.49 -10.59
CA ALA A 252 23.32 -9.71 -11.42
C ALA A 252 24.08 -8.42 -11.72
N ALA A 253 23.37 -7.30 -11.91
CA ALA A 253 23.96 -5.96 -12.06
C ALA A 253 24.50 -5.37 -10.74
N GLY A 254 24.40 -6.08 -9.61
CA GLY A 254 24.81 -5.57 -8.29
C GLY A 254 23.97 -4.38 -7.79
N ALA A 255 22.81 -4.13 -8.41
CA ALA A 255 22.03 -2.93 -8.18
C ALA A 255 21.14 -3.00 -6.93
N ARG A 256 20.80 -4.22 -6.51
CA ARG A 256 20.03 -4.48 -5.30
C ARG A 256 20.93 -4.44 -4.06
N LEU A 257 21.10 -3.24 -3.51
CA LEU A 257 21.98 -3.00 -2.37
C LEU A 257 21.24 -2.87 -1.04
N GLY A 258 21.83 -3.43 0.00
CA GLY A 258 21.42 -3.31 1.39
C GLY A 258 22.20 -2.26 2.17
N LYS A 259 22.09 -2.35 3.50
CA LYS A 259 22.96 -1.60 4.42
C LYS A 259 24.43 -1.88 4.09
N LYS A 260 25.27 -0.85 4.18
CA LYS A 260 26.71 -0.92 3.86
C LYS A 260 27.01 -1.28 2.39
N ARG A 261 26.09 -1.01 1.45
CA ARG A 261 26.25 -1.22 0.00
C ARG A 261 26.60 -2.68 -0.39
N ARG A 262 26.14 -3.66 0.39
CA ARG A 262 26.28 -5.08 0.04
C ARG A 262 25.12 -5.51 -0.83
N VAL A 263 25.39 -6.31 -1.86
CA VAL A 263 24.33 -6.92 -2.69
C VAL A 263 23.47 -7.82 -1.82
N ILE A 264 22.15 -7.70 -1.98
CA ILE A 264 21.16 -8.56 -1.34
C ILE A 264 20.53 -9.45 -2.41
N ASP A 265 20.54 -10.75 -2.18
CA ASP A 265 20.09 -11.82 -3.08
C ASP A 265 18.62 -12.26 -2.87
N ASN A 266 17.87 -11.52 -2.06
CA ASN A 266 16.49 -11.87 -1.70
C ASN A 266 15.51 -10.74 -1.99
N TRP A 267 14.25 -11.09 -2.21
CA TRP A 267 13.17 -10.19 -2.60
C TRP A 267 12.19 -9.94 -1.44
N TYR A 268 12.71 -9.64 -0.25
CA TYR A 268 11.91 -9.41 0.97
C TYR A 268 11.24 -8.02 0.95
N ILE A 269 10.46 -7.74 -0.10
CA ILE A 269 9.78 -6.47 -0.35
C ILE A 269 8.27 -6.70 -0.19
N PRO A 270 7.65 -6.28 0.93
CA PRO A 270 6.22 -6.48 1.14
C PRO A 270 5.36 -5.93 -0.01
N LYS A 271 5.70 -4.73 -0.51
CA LYS A 271 4.97 -4.08 -1.60
C LYS A 271 5.00 -4.89 -2.91
N LEU A 272 6.04 -5.69 -3.14
CA LEU A 272 6.14 -6.57 -4.31
C LEU A 272 5.14 -7.73 -4.21
N GLU A 273 4.98 -8.32 -3.02
CA GLU A 273 3.97 -9.35 -2.77
C GLU A 273 2.55 -8.81 -2.95
N LEU A 274 2.30 -7.56 -2.56
CA LEU A 274 0.99 -6.93 -2.73
C LEU A 274 0.61 -6.74 -4.21
N LEU A 275 1.58 -6.61 -5.12
CA LEU A 275 1.31 -6.49 -6.56
C LEU A 275 0.59 -7.74 -7.10
N GLN A 276 0.87 -8.92 -6.53
CA GLN A 276 0.23 -10.19 -6.90
C GLN A 276 -1.27 -10.22 -6.57
N SER A 277 -1.77 -9.29 -5.75
CA SER A 277 -3.19 -9.20 -5.40
C SER A 277 -3.96 -8.13 -6.18
N VAL A 278 -3.31 -7.38 -7.08
CA VAL A 278 -3.96 -6.25 -7.78
C VAL A 278 -5.12 -6.70 -8.66
N SER A 279 -4.93 -7.66 -9.57
CA SER A 279 -6.00 -8.14 -10.45
C SER A 279 -7.14 -8.80 -9.67
N SER A 280 -6.84 -9.51 -8.58
CA SER A 280 -7.88 -10.02 -7.69
C SER A 280 -8.67 -8.90 -7.01
N SER A 281 -8.01 -7.82 -6.60
CA SER A 281 -8.68 -6.67 -6.01
C SER A 281 -9.52 -5.90 -7.02
N ILE A 282 -9.06 -5.78 -8.27
CA ILE A 282 -9.80 -5.11 -9.34
C ILE A 282 -11.15 -5.80 -9.57
N ARG A 283 -11.15 -7.13 -9.63
CA ARG A 283 -12.38 -7.92 -9.80
C ARG A 283 -13.36 -7.78 -8.63
N ASN A 284 -12.85 -7.53 -7.42
CA ASN A 284 -13.69 -7.42 -6.21
C ASN A 284 -14.16 -5.99 -5.92
N SER A 285 -13.35 -4.99 -6.23
CA SER A 285 -13.50 -3.62 -5.72
C SER A 285 -13.32 -2.54 -6.80
N GLY A 286 -13.17 -2.92 -8.07
CA GLY A 286 -12.98 -2.00 -9.20
C GLY A 286 -11.57 -1.40 -9.27
N ALA A 287 -11.42 -0.37 -10.11
CA ALA A 287 -10.12 0.24 -10.42
C ALA A 287 -9.41 0.77 -9.15
N PRO A 288 -8.10 0.51 -8.93
CA PRO A 288 -7.41 0.89 -7.70
C PRO A 288 -7.28 2.41 -7.51
N ILE A 289 -7.36 3.19 -8.59
CA ILE A 289 -7.20 4.65 -8.54
C ILE A 289 -8.28 5.33 -7.70
N GLN A 290 -9.46 4.75 -7.57
CA GLN A 290 -10.53 5.28 -6.72
C GLN A 290 -10.21 5.14 -5.22
N TRP A 291 -9.30 4.24 -4.87
CA TRP A 291 -8.89 3.93 -3.49
C TRP A 291 -7.57 4.59 -3.11
N THR A 292 -7.16 5.64 -3.84
CA THR A 292 -5.90 6.33 -3.55
C THR A 292 -5.96 7.19 -2.28
N ALA A 293 -4.87 7.18 -1.54
CA ALA A 293 -4.63 8.03 -0.38
C ALA A 293 -4.29 9.48 -0.76
N ASP A 294 -4.17 9.83 -2.05
CA ASP A 294 -3.92 11.23 -2.48
C ASP A 294 -4.95 12.21 -1.86
N HIS A 295 -6.22 11.81 -1.76
CA HIS A 295 -7.27 12.64 -1.16
C HIS A 295 -7.10 12.77 0.36
N THR A 296 -6.86 11.65 1.06
CA THR A 296 -6.71 11.63 2.52
C THR A 296 -5.44 12.35 2.95
N GLU A 297 -4.33 12.22 2.20
CA GLU A 297 -3.10 12.98 2.44
C GLU A 297 -3.29 14.49 2.23
N ARG A 298 -4.07 14.89 1.22
CA ARG A 298 -4.43 16.29 1.01
C ARG A 298 -5.25 16.83 2.18
N CYS A 299 -6.26 16.08 2.63
CA CYS A 299 -7.04 16.44 3.82
C CYS A 299 -6.19 16.47 5.09
N HIS A 300 -5.19 15.60 5.23
CA HIS A 300 -4.29 15.61 6.38
C HIS A 300 -3.46 16.90 6.46
N ILE A 301 -3.19 17.57 5.34
CA ILE A 301 -2.58 18.91 5.37
C ILE A 301 -3.53 19.89 6.05
N THR A 302 -4.76 20.00 5.56
CA THR A 302 -5.72 21.02 6.01
C THR A 302 -6.33 20.71 7.38
N HIS A 303 -6.54 19.44 7.71
CA HIS A 303 -7.23 19.02 8.94
C HIS A 303 -6.28 18.67 10.09
N VAL A 304 -4.99 18.41 9.83
CA VAL A 304 -4.03 18.02 10.87
C VAL A 304 -2.82 18.93 10.90
N LYS A 305 -2.09 19.06 9.78
CA LYS A 305 -0.83 19.81 9.76
C LYS A 305 -1.04 21.31 9.97
N ASP A 306 -2.00 21.92 9.29
CA ASP A 306 -2.25 23.36 9.40
C ASP A 306 -2.78 23.73 10.80
N PRO A 307 -3.78 23.02 11.37
CA PRO A 307 -4.21 23.25 12.75
C PRO A 307 -3.07 23.05 13.75
N SER A 308 -2.29 21.97 13.61
CA SER A 308 -1.14 21.71 14.48
C SER A 308 -0.08 22.82 14.42
N ARG A 309 0.19 23.38 13.23
CA ARG A 309 1.14 24.50 13.03
C ARG A 309 0.61 25.82 13.59
N SER A 310 -0.71 26.00 13.56
CA SER A 310 -1.38 27.17 14.16
C SER A 310 -1.48 27.10 15.68
N GLY A 311 -1.30 25.92 16.26
CA GLY A 311 -1.31 25.67 17.70
C GLY A 311 -0.02 26.07 18.40
N ASN A 312 0.03 25.88 19.71
CA ASN A 312 1.20 26.20 20.53
C ASN A 312 2.24 25.06 20.63
N SER A 313 2.11 24.04 19.76
CA SER A 313 2.94 22.82 19.75
C SER A 313 2.91 21.98 21.04
N ARG A 314 1.89 22.15 21.88
CA ARG A 314 1.60 21.32 23.06
C ARG A 314 0.23 20.68 22.92
N ASP A 315 0.05 19.44 23.38
CA ASP A 315 -1.24 18.74 23.34
C ASP A 315 -1.95 18.89 21.98
N ASN A 316 -1.21 18.61 20.90
CA ASN A 316 -1.64 18.92 19.53
C ASN A 316 -2.98 18.26 19.18
N GLU A 317 -3.20 17.01 19.62
CA GLU A 317 -4.42 16.25 19.32
C GLU A 317 -5.70 16.97 19.81
N PRO A 318 -5.87 17.31 21.11
CA PRO A 318 -6.99 18.14 21.57
C PRO A 318 -7.14 19.48 20.84
N GLN A 319 -6.04 20.12 20.46
CA GLN A 319 -6.08 21.41 19.75
C GLN A 319 -6.57 21.26 18.31
N ILE A 320 -6.13 20.22 17.62
CA ILE A 320 -6.61 19.87 16.28
C ILE A 320 -8.11 19.58 16.33
N CYS A 321 -8.57 18.72 17.24
CA CYS A 321 -9.99 18.41 17.39
C CYS A 321 -10.82 19.68 17.64
N ARG A 322 -10.37 20.53 18.58
CA ARG A 322 -11.07 21.79 18.88
C ARG A 322 -11.07 22.77 17.71
N HIS A 323 -10.02 22.78 16.89
CA HIS A 323 -9.96 23.61 15.69
C HIS A 323 -11.00 23.14 14.67
N LEU A 324 -11.09 21.83 14.42
CA LEU A 324 -12.07 21.23 13.51
C LEU A 324 -13.51 21.48 14.00
N ASP A 325 -13.79 21.27 15.29
CA ASP A 325 -15.11 21.55 15.89
C ASP A 325 -15.58 22.99 15.70
N ARG A 326 -14.65 23.94 15.59
CA ARG A 326 -14.94 25.36 15.35
C ARG A 326 -15.11 25.69 13.88
N ALA A 327 -14.52 24.91 12.99
CA ALA A 327 -14.60 25.12 11.54
C ALA A 327 -15.87 24.51 10.93
N GLU A 328 -16.43 23.46 11.56
CA GLU A 328 -17.66 22.79 11.12
C GLU A 328 -18.96 23.47 11.63
N LYS A 329 -18.85 24.45 12.53
CA LYS A 329 -19.98 25.24 13.04
C LYS A 329 -20.12 26.57 12.31
#